data_AF-A0A5B6X7K9-F1
#
_entry.id   AF-A0A5B6X7K9-F1
#
_cell.length_a   1.000
_cell.length_b   1.000
_cell.length_c   1.000
_cell.angle_alpha   90.00
_cell.angle_beta   90.00
_cell.angle_gamma   90.00
#
_symmetry.space_group_name_H-M   'P 1'
#
loop_
_entity.id
_entity.type
_entity.pdbx_description
1 polymer ?
#
loop_
_entity_poly.entity_id
_entity_poly.type
_entity_poly.pdbx_seq_one_letter_code
_entity_poly.pdbx_strand_id
1 'polypeptide(L)'
;MVAARWNCFSFQLVFAISFIFSIAEVCNGGRTSSFVRNSDLSRDMPLDSDVFLVPPGYNAPQQVHITQGDHLGNAVIVSWVTPDEPGSNSVFYWAENSELKNSAQGIVLTYKYFNYTSGFIHHCTIRDLEFDTKYYYEVGIGNSSRRFWFVTPPAIGPDVPYTFGLIGDLGQTHDSNSTLTHYELNPAKGQTLLFLGDLSYADAYPFHDNARWDTWGRFIERNAAYQPWIWTAGNHEIDVVPAIREVIPFKPYTHRYHVPYTASGSTSPLWYSIKRASTYIIVLSSYSAYGINFTI
;
A
#
# COMPACT_ATOMS: atom_id res chain seq x y z
N MET A 1 -31.61 44.99 -22.65
CA MET A 1 -31.81 43.58 -22.25
C MET A 1 -33.01 43.03 -23.00
N VAL A 2 -32.78 42.21 -24.03
CA VAL A 2 -33.86 41.49 -24.72
C VAL A 2 -34.10 40.21 -23.93
N ALA A 3 -35.22 40.15 -23.21
CA ALA A 3 -35.66 38.92 -22.57
C ALA A 3 -36.06 37.92 -23.67
N ALA A 4 -35.33 36.83 -23.81
CA ALA A 4 -35.70 35.74 -24.70
C ALA A 4 -37.06 35.18 -24.24
N ARG A 5 -38.13 35.51 -24.97
CA ARG A 5 -39.45 34.88 -24.77
C ARG A 5 -39.44 33.53 -25.44
N TRP A 6 -39.20 32.49 -24.66
CA TRP A 6 -39.41 31.12 -25.11
C TRP A 6 -40.90 30.92 -25.32
N ASN A 7 -41.33 30.66 -26.56
CA ASN A 7 -42.71 30.25 -26.78
C ASN A 7 -42.87 28.79 -26.32
N CYS A 8 -44.11 28.38 -26.01
CA CYS A 8 -44.40 27.04 -25.48
C CYS A 8 -43.89 25.90 -26.40
N PHE A 9 -43.90 26.14 -27.72
CA PHE A 9 -43.42 25.20 -28.72
C PHE A 9 -41.90 25.00 -28.67
N SER A 10 -41.12 26.06 -28.46
CA SER A 10 -39.66 25.98 -28.28
C SER A 10 -39.28 25.20 -27.02
N PHE A 11 -40.04 25.36 -25.94
CA PHE A 11 -39.82 24.61 -24.70
C PHE A 11 -40.16 23.12 -24.85
N GLN A 12 -41.30 22.82 -25.48
CA GLN A 12 -41.71 21.44 -25.79
C GLN A 12 -40.72 20.74 -26.71
N LEU A 13 -40.15 21.45 -27.69
CA LEU A 13 -39.15 20.91 -28.61
C LEU A 13 -37.86 20.52 -27.87
N VAL A 14 -37.35 21.37 -26.98
CA VAL A 14 -36.15 21.06 -26.17
C VAL A 14 -36.41 19.85 -25.28
N PHE A 15 -37.59 19.79 -24.63
CA PHE A 15 -37.93 18.66 -23.76
C PHE A 15 -38.06 17.35 -24.54
N ALA A 16 -38.67 17.38 -25.73
CA ALA A 16 -38.78 16.23 -26.61
C ALA A 16 -37.40 15.76 -27.10
N ILE A 17 -36.52 16.69 -27.48
CA ILE A 17 -35.15 16.38 -27.92
C ILE A 17 -34.33 15.78 -26.77
N SER A 18 -34.37 16.35 -25.56
CA SER A 18 -33.70 15.79 -24.38
C SER A 18 -34.22 14.41 -24.00
N PHE A 19 -35.53 14.20 -24.13
CA PHE A 19 -36.15 12.89 -23.88
C PHE A 19 -35.73 11.85 -24.94
N ILE A 20 -35.66 12.24 -26.21
CA ILE A 20 -35.12 11.39 -27.29
C ILE A 20 -33.65 11.03 -27.03
N PHE A 21 -32.81 12.00 -26.63
CA PHE A 21 -31.41 11.72 -26.27
C PHE A 21 -31.27 10.80 -25.05
N SER A 22 -32.19 10.89 -24.08
CA SER A 22 -32.25 10.00 -22.93
C SER A 22 -32.69 8.58 -23.31
N ILE A 23 -33.63 8.43 -24.26
CA ILE A 23 -34.10 7.11 -24.73
C ILE A 23 -33.11 6.47 -25.69
N ALA A 24 -32.44 7.27 -26.52
CA ALA A 24 -31.46 6.78 -27.50
C ALA A 24 -30.09 6.43 -26.89
N GLU A 25 -29.97 6.39 -25.55
CA GLU A 25 -28.74 6.09 -24.79
C GLU A 25 -27.50 6.90 -25.22
N VAL A 26 -27.68 8.06 -25.86
CA VAL A 26 -26.56 8.91 -26.34
C VAL A 26 -25.85 9.59 -25.15
N CYS A 27 -26.47 9.57 -23.98
CA CYS A 27 -25.89 9.95 -22.70
C CYS A 27 -26.12 8.84 -21.67
N ASN A 28 -25.07 8.05 -21.39
CA ASN A 28 -25.04 7.13 -20.26
C ASN A 28 -24.64 7.93 -19.00
N GLY A 29 -25.63 8.39 -18.23
CA GLY A 29 -25.42 9.15 -17.00
C GLY A 29 -24.77 8.38 -15.83
N GLY A 30 -24.30 7.15 -16.07
CA GLY A 30 -23.82 6.24 -15.04
C GLY A 30 -24.97 5.65 -14.21
N ARG A 31 -24.74 4.50 -13.57
CA ARG A 31 -25.65 3.92 -12.56
C ARG A 31 -25.07 4.17 -11.19
N THR A 32 -25.77 4.93 -10.35
CA THR A 32 -25.43 5.05 -8.93
C THR A 32 -26.09 3.91 -8.16
N SER A 33 -25.36 3.29 -7.23
CA SER A 33 -25.92 2.28 -6.33
C SER A 33 -27.03 2.88 -5.47
N SER A 34 -28.03 2.08 -5.11
CA SER A 34 -29.02 2.43 -4.08
C SER A 34 -28.46 2.34 -2.65
N PHE A 35 -27.19 1.94 -2.51
CA PHE A 35 -26.50 1.86 -1.23
C PHE A 35 -26.42 3.24 -0.58
N VAL A 36 -26.90 3.32 0.65
CA VAL A 36 -26.76 4.48 1.54
C VAL A 36 -26.02 3.99 2.77
N ARG A 37 -24.87 4.61 3.08
CA ARG A 37 -24.13 4.32 4.31
C ARG A 37 -25.02 4.62 5.51
N ASN A 38 -25.06 3.73 6.49
CA ASN A 38 -25.68 4.03 7.78
C ASN A 38 -24.92 5.16 8.49
N SER A 39 -25.55 5.80 9.47
CA SER A 39 -24.93 6.87 10.27
C SER A 39 -23.80 6.38 11.19
N ASP A 40 -23.63 5.07 11.33
CA ASP A 40 -22.62 4.47 12.17
C ASP A 40 -21.27 4.49 11.46
N LEU A 41 -20.45 5.51 11.76
CA LEU A 41 -19.05 5.53 11.35
C LEU A 41 -18.31 4.36 11.98
N SER A 42 -17.59 3.59 11.16
CA SER A 42 -16.76 2.50 11.66
C SER A 42 -15.70 3.05 12.59
N ARG A 43 -15.61 2.45 13.78
CA ARG A 43 -14.64 2.85 14.79
C ARG A 43 -13.33 2.14 14.55
N ASP A 44 -12.23 2.81 14.88
CA ASP A 44 -10.92 2.18 14.96
C ASP A 44 -10.95 1.01 15.93
N MET A 45 -10.29 -0.07 15.53
CA MET A 45 -10.17 -1.25 16.37
C MET A 45 -9.41 -0.89 17.67
N PRO A 46 -9.85 -1.40 18.84
CA PRO A 46 -9.14 -1.26 20.10
C PRO A 46 -7.71 -1.81 20.04
N LEU A 47 -6.78 -1.24 20.81
CA LEU A 47 -5.36 -1.65 20.81
C LEU A 47 -5.13 -3.11 21.26
N ASP A 48 -6.07 -3.68 22.01
CA ASP A 48 -6.09 -5.07 22.47
C ASP A 48 -6.80 -6.03 21.50
N SER A 49 -7.16 -5.56 20.30
CA SER A 49 -7.71 -6.42 19.24
C SER A 49 -6.71 -7.49 18.82
N ASP A 50 -7.21 -8.67 18.49
CA ASP A 50 -6.45 -9.83 18.03
C ASP A 50 -5.50 -9.53 16.87
N VAL A 51 -5.96 -8.71 15.90
CA VAL A 51 -5.16 -8.33 14.73
C VAL A 51 -3.97 -7.41 15.06
N PHE A 52 -3.90 -6.84 16.26
CA PHE A 52 -2.79 -6.00 16.71
C PHE A 52 -1.85 -6.70 17.69
N LEU A 53 -2.05 -7.99 17.95
CA LEU A 53 -1.21 -8.74 18.88
C LEU A 53 0.26 -8.72 18.44
N VAL A 54 1.13 -8.53 19.43
CA VAL A 54 2.58 -8.60 19.22
C VAL A 54 3.00 -10.07 19.10
N PRO A 55 3.80 -10.44 18.10
CA PRO A 55 4.34 -11.79 17.98
C PRO A 55 5.11 -12.20 19.25
N PRO A 56 4.91 -13.43 19.76
CA PRO A 56 5.59 -13.87 20.97
C PRO A 56 7.09 -14.12 20.72
N GLY A 57 7.88 -14.00 21.78
CA GLY A 57 9.33 -14.24 21.75
C GLY A 57 10.15 -12.96 21.88
N TYR A 58 11.35 -13.07 22.44
CA TYR A 58 12.26 -11.94 22.61
C TYR A 58 12.64 -11.35 21.25
N ASN A 59 12.49 -10.03 21.10
CA ASN A 59 12.79 -9.28 19.89
C ASN A 59 12.19 -9.88 18.61
N ALA A 60 11.03 -10.54 18.72
CA ALA A 60 10.39 -11.19 17.58
C ALA A 60 10.07 -10.16 16.47
N PRO A 61 10.47 -10.42 15.21
CA PRO A 61 10.10 -9.56 14.09
C PRO A 61 8.59 -9.39 14.03
N GLN A 62 8.13 -8.17 13.79
CA GLN A 62 6.73 -7.82 13.62
C GLN A 62 6.58 -6.87 12.45
N GLN A 63 5.33 -6.62 12.03
CA GLN A 63 5.02 -5.70 10.93
C GLN A 63 5.70 -6.14 9.62
N VAL A 64 5.85 -7.45 9.42
CA VAL A 64 6.52 -8.01 8.26
C VAL A 64 5.70 -7.71 7.01
N HIS A 65 6.34 -7.15 6.00
CA HIS A 65 5.71 -6.87 4.72
C HIS A 65 6.72 -6.94 3.57
N ILE A 66 6.21 -7.26 2.39
CA ILE A 66 7.00 -7.37 1.17
C ILE A 66 6.47 -6.45 0.07
N THR A 67 7.37 -5.97 -0.78
CA THR A 67 7.03 -5.33 -2.05
C THR A 67 8.01 -5.74 -3.15
N GLN A 68 7.70 -5.43 -4.41
CA GLN A 68 8.62 -5.70 -5.52
C GLN A 68 9.91 -4.89 -5.36
N GLY A 69 11.07 -5.52 -5.56
CA GLY A 69 12.40 -4.93 -5.27
C GLY A 69 13.22 -4.50 -6.49
N ASP A 70 12.67 -4.68 -7.68
CA ASP A 70 13.29 -4.33 -8.97
C ASP A 70 12.23 -3.85 -9.97
N HIS A 71 12.66 -3.57 -11.20
CA HIS A 71 11.78 -3.09 -12.25
C HIS A 71 11.03 -4.22 -12.98
N LEU A 72 11.51 -5.47 -12.97
CA LEU A 72 11.03 -6.57 -13.81
C LEU A 72 10.30 -7.68 -13.04
N GLY A 73 10.44 -7.74 -11.72
CA GLY A 73 9.71 -8.66 -10.85
C GLY A 73 10.54 -9.83 -10.31
N ASN A 74 11.87 -9.83 -10.49
CA ASN A 74 12.75 -10.88 -9.97
C ASN A 74 13.53 -10.46 -8.70
N ALA A 75 13.06 -9.41 -8.01
CA ALA A 75 13.52 -9.06 -6.68
C ALA A 75 12.34 -8.70 -5.76
N VAL A 76 12.55 -8.87 -4.46
CA VAL A 76 11.58 -8.55 -3.41
C VAL A 76 12.27 -7.77 -2.30
N ILE A 77 11.70 -6.64 -1.89
CA ILE A 77 12.08 -5.95 -0.65
C ILE A 77 11.29 -6.58 0.48
N VAL A 78 11.99 -7.20 1.43
CA VAL A 78 11.44 -7.71 2.69
C VAL A 78 11.72 -6.69 3.78
N SER A 79 10.67 -6.32 4.51
CA SER A 79 10.74 -5.32 5.57
C SER A 79 10.09 -5.81 6.85
N TRP A 80 10.63 -5.44 8.00
CA TRP A 80 10.10 -5.81 9.32
C TRP A 80 10.60 -4.85 10.40
N VAL A 81 10.00 -4.93 11.59
CA VAL A 81 10.42 -4.18 12.78
C VAL A 81 10.84 -5.14 13.87
N THR A 82 11.96 -4.88 14.55
CA THR A 82 12.32 -5.51 15.82
C THR A 82 12.11 -4.50 16.97
N PRO A 83 11.36 -4.85 18.03
CA PRO A 83 10.93 -3.88 19.04
C PRO A 83 11.97 -3.58 20.12
N ASP A 84 12.82 -4.53 20.49
CA ASP A 84 13.63 -4.47 21.71
C ASP A 84 15.08 -4.03 21.45
N GLU A 85 15.70 -4.55 20.39
CA GLU A 85 17.09 -4.28 20.01
C GLU A 85 17.26 -4.37 18.47
N PRO A 86 18.37 -3.84 17.89
CA PRO A 86 18.56 -3.83 16.44
C PRO A 86 18.35 -5.19 15.79
N GLY A 87 18.84 -6.27 16.39
CA GLY A 87 18.75 -7.61 15.80
C GLY A 87 19.55 -7.75 14.51
N SER A 88 19.35 -8.86 13.80
CA SER A 88 19.98 -9.13 12.51
C SER A 88 19.18 -8.52 11.36
N ASN A 89 19.87 -7.84 10.44
CA ASN A 89 19.31 -7.31 9.19
C ASN A 89 19.35 -8.36 8.05
N SER A 90 19.69 -9.61 8.36
CA SER A 90 19.80 -10.69 7.39
C SER A 90 18.45 -11.33 7.11
N VAL A 91 18.20 -11.64 5.83
CA VAL A 91 17.10 -12.52 5.40
C VAL A 91 17.70 -13.81 4.88
N PHE A 92 17.26 -14.94 5.42
CA PHE A 92 17.52 -16.23 4.78
C PHE A 92 16.36 -16.61 3.87
N TYR A 93 16.65 -17.14 2.69
CA TYR A 93 15.61 -17.48 1.71
C TYR A 93 16.00 -18.67 0.83
N TRP A 94 15.00 -19.40 0.33
CA TRP A 94 15.19 -20.56 -0.54
C TRP A 94 13.92 -20.83 -1.36
N ALA A 95 14.10 -21.33 -2.58
CA ALA A 95 13.00 -21.76 -3.42
C ALA A 95 12.33 -23.03 -2.84
N GLU A 96 11.03 -23.19 -3.07
CA GLU A 96 10.32 -24.43 -2.76
C GLU A 96 10.99 -25.59 -3.52
N ASN A 97 11.38 -26.62 -2.77
CA ASN A 97 12.16 -27.79 -3.23
C ASN A 97 13.68 -27.59 -3.42
N SER A 98 14.24 -26.42 -3.07
CA SER A 98 15.69 -26.24 -3.00
C SER A 98 16.24 -26.61 -1.62
N GLU A 99 17.35 -27.34 -1.59
CA GLU A 99 18.16 -27.56 -0.38
C GLU A 99 19.12 -26.39 -0.10
N LEU A 100 19.33 -25.50 -1.10
CA LEU A 100 20.22 -24.36 -0.98
C LEU A 100 19.50 -23.19 -0.30
N LYS A 101 19.95 -22.87 0.92
CA LYS A 101 19.51 -21.70 1.68
C LYS A 101 20.46 -20.53 1.44
N ASN A 102 19.96 -19.52 0.74
CA ASN A 102 20.67 -18.28 0.46
C ASN A 102 20.47 -17.25 1.58
N SER A 103 21.28 -16.20 1.56
CA SER A 103 21.16 -15.07 2.48
C SER A 103 21.30 -13.74 1.76
N ALA A 104 20.52 -12.74 2.17
CA ALA A 104 20.66 -11.36 1.75
C ALA A 104 20.89 -10.46 2.99
N GLN A 105 21.65 -9.39 2.82
CA GLN A 105 21.93 -8.41 3.88
C GLN A 105 21.13 -7.14 3.62
N GLY A 106 20.39 -6.70 4.64
CA GLY A 106 19.62 -5.47 4.62
C GLY A 106 20.29 -4.32 5.37
N ILE A 107 19.53 -3.25 5.49
CA ILE A 107 19.84 -2.08 6.31
C ILE A 107 18.84 -1.99 7.46
N VAL A 108 19.22 -1.24 8.50
CA VAL A 108 18.35 -0.90 9.64
C VAL A 108 18.26 0.61 9.79
N LEU A 109 17.06 1.10 10.06
CA LEU A 109 16.73 2.50 10.25
C LEU A 109 15.93 2.67 11.54
N THR A 110 15.94 3.88 12.08
CA THR A 110 15.04 4.31 13.15
C THR A 110 14.60 5.73 12.86
N TYR A 111 13.45 6.15 13.39
CA TYR A 111 13.03 7.54 13.40
C TYR A 111 12.39 7.92 14.73
N LYS A 112 12.39 9.22 15.00
CA LYS A 112 11.59 9.81 16.09
C LYS A 112 10.49 10.65 15.48
N TYR A 113 9.33 10.67 16.11
CA TYR A 113 8.23 11.56 15.72
C TYR A 113 7.64 12.15 16.99
N PHE A 114 7.89 13.43 17.26
CA PHE A 114 7.55 14.07 18.53
C PHE A 114 8.09 13.27 19.75
N ASN A 115 7.21 12.67 20.55
CA ASN A 115 7.55 11.85 21.72
C ASN A 115 7.63 10.35 21.41
N TYR A 116 7.32 9.93 20.18
CA TYR A 116 7.44 8.56 19.70
C TYR A 116 8.87 8.30 19.20
N THR A 117 9.39 7.11 19.49
CA THR A 117 10.62 6.57 18.89
C THR A 117 10.28 5.21 18.29
N SER A 118 10.62 5.00 17.03
CA SER A 118 10.36 3.73 16.37
C SER A 118 11.16 2.59 16.97
N GLY A 119 10.66 1.36 16.79
CA GLY A 119 11.53 0.19 16.81
C GLY A 119 12.59 0.25 15.70
N PHE A 120 13.36 -0.82 15.56
CA PHE A 120 14.39 -0.93 14.53
C PHE A 120 13.76 -1.47 13.25
N ILE A 121 13.72 -0.63 12.21
CA ILE A 121 13.04 -0.93 10.94
C ILE A 121 14.07 -1.46 9.96
N HIS A 122 13.82 -2.65 9.44
CA HIS A 122 14.71 -3.37 8.55
C HIS A 122 14.18 -3.35 7.13
N HIS A 123 15.09 -3.18 6.17
CA HIS A 123 14.80 -3.36 4.75
C HIS A 123 15.89 -4.19 4.10
N CYS A 124 15.52 -5.32 3.50
CA CYS A 124 16.42 -6.22 2.80
C CYS A 124 15.89 -6.55 1.41
N THR A 125 16.67 -6.27 0.36
CA THR A 125 16.30 -6.66 -1.00
C THR A 125 16.89 -8.02 -1.34
N ILE A 126 16.04 -9.00 -1.58
CA ILE A 126 16.41 -10.28 -2.19
C ILE A 126 16.37 -10.09 -3.71
N ARG A 127 17.41 -10.50 -4.42
CA ARG A 127 17.60 -10.29 -5.87
C ARG A 127 17.79 -11.62 -6.59
N ASP A 128 17.77 -11.55 -7.92
CA ASP A 128 18.08 -12.66 -8.83
C ASP A 128 17.22 -13.91 -8.56
N LEU A 129 15.94 -13.68 -8.23
CA LEU A 129 14.97 -14.74 -7.99
C LEU A 129 14.51 -15.35 -9.32
N GLU A 130 14.16 -16.64 -9.28
CA GLU A 130 13.46 -17.28 -10.39
C GLU A 130 12.03 -16.77 -10.47
N PHE A 131 11.53 -16.56 -11.69
CA PHE A 131 10.13 -16.19 -11.93
C PHE A 131 9.19 -17.37 -11.69
N ASP A 132 7.94 -17.08 -11.34
CA ASP A 132 6.88 -18.07 -11.08
C ASP A 132 7.27 -19.14 -10.05
N THR A 133 8.09 -18.76 -9.08
CA THR A 133 8.66 -19.67 -8.08
C THR A 133 8.24 -19.24 -6.69
N LYS A 134 7.79 -20.21 -5.90
CA LYS A 134 7.52 -20.01 -4.48
C LYS A 134 8.83 -20.00 -3.69
N TYR A 135 9.03 -18.97 -2.88
CA TYR A 135 10.16 -18.83 -1.98
C TYR A 135 9.68 -18.83 -0.54
N TYR A 136 10.43 -19.49 0.33
CA TYR A 136 10.35 -19.28 1.77
C TYR A 136 11.40 -18.26 2.18
N TYR A 137 11.11 -17.46 3.19
CA TYR A 137 12.08 -16.55 3.79
C TYR A 137 11.93 -16.48 5.31
N GLU A 138 13.05 -16.19 5.99
CA GLU A 138 13.15 -16.07 7.45
C GLU A 138 13.81 -14.76 7.84
N VAL A 139 13.22 -14.11 8.85
CA VAL A 139 13.69 -12.87 9.49
C VAL A 139 13.88 -13.08 10.99
N GLY A 140 14.60 -12.19 11.68
CA GLY A 140 14.85 -12.30 13.12
C GLY A 140 15.90 -13.36 13.47
N ILE A 141 16.87 -13.57 12.58
CA ILE A 141 17.93 -14.57 12.75
C ILE A 141 18.73 -14.27 14.03
N GLY A 142 18.90 -15.27 14.88
CA GLY A 142 19.65 -15.18 16.14
C GLY A 142 18.78 -15.01 17.40
N ASN A 143 17.53 -14.56 17.26
CA ASN A 143 16.59 -14.38 18.36
C ASN A 143 15.33 -15.24 18.10
N SER A 144 14.16 -14.62 17.98
CA SER A 144 12.88 -15.31 17.69
C SER A 144 12.59 -15.27 16.19
N SER A 145 13.22 -16.18 15.44
CA SER A 145 13.05 -16.19 13.98
C SER A 145 11.62 -16.51 13.55
N ARG A 146 11.17 -15.86 12.47
CA ARG A 146 9.84 -16.06 11.89
C ARG A 146 9.96 -16.38 10.41
N ARG A 147 9.20 -17.37 9.96
CA ARG A 147 9.19 -17.86 8.57
C ARG A 147 7.91 -17.44 7.85
N PHE A 148 8.08 -17.02 6.61
CA PHE A 148 7.02 -16.64 5.69
C PHE A 148 7.33 -17.22 4.31
N TRP A 149 6.48 -16.92 3.33
CA TRP A 149 6.69 -17.33 1.94
C TRP A 149 6.03 -16.34 0.99
N PHE A 150 6.49 -16.29 -0.26
CA PHE A 150 5.85 -15.54 -1.34
C PHE A 150 6.04 -16.27 -2.67
N VAL A 151 5.33 -15.84 -3.71
CA VAL A 151 5.51 -16.33 -5.08
C VAL A 151 5.94 -15.17 -5.96
N THR A 152 7.08 -15.32 -6.66
CA THR A 152 7.50 -14.34 -7.67
C THR A 152 6.49 -14.33 -8.83
N PRO A 153 6.25 -13.19 -9.49
CA PRO A 153 5.39 -13.18 -10.67
C PRO A 153 5.99 -14.05 -11.79
N PRO A 154 5.18 -14.47 -12.78
CA PRO A 154 5.73 -14.95 -14.03
C PRO A 154 6.58 -13.86 -14.72
N ALA A 155 7.48 -14.30 -15.59
CA ALA A 155 8.29 -13.38 -16.39
C ALA A 155 7.39 -12.44 -17.21
N ILE A 156 7.85 -11.21 -17.45
CA ILE A 156 7.06 -10.20 -18.17
C ILE A 156 6.73 -10.65 -19.60
N GLY A 157 5.50 -10.38 -20.04
CA GLY A 157 5.04 -10.72 -21.38
C GLY A 157 3.64 -10.19 -21.66
N PRO A 158 3.30 -9.88 -22.92
CA PRO A 158 2.06 -9.19 -23.28
C PRO A 158 0.79 -9.95 -22.90
N ASP A 159 0.83 -11.29 -22.96
CA ASP A 159 -0.32 -12.17 -22.72
C ASP A 159 -0.27 -12.89 -21.36
N VAL A 160 0.60 -12.44 -20.45
CA VAL A 160 0.77 -13.09 -19.14
C VAL A 160 -0.38 -12.68 -18.21
N PRO A 161 -1.21 -13.63 -17.75
CA PRO A 161 -2.33 -13.33 -16.87
C PRO A 161 -1.82 -12.98 -15.46
N TYR A 162 -2.50 -12.03 -14.81
CA TYR A 162 -2.19 -11.66 -13.43
C TYR A 162 -3.41 -11.02 -12.77
N THR A 163 -3.61 -11.28 -11.47
CA THR A 163 -4.72 -10.71 -10.70
C THR A 163 -4.21 -9.71 -9.67
N PHE A 164 -4.53 -8.43 -9.86
CA PHE A 164 -4.27 -7.38 -8.89
C PHE A 164 -5.50 -7.15 -8.00
N GLY A 165 -5.27 -7.05 -6.69
CA GLY A 165 -6.21 -6.40 -5.78
C GLY A 165 -6.02 -4.90 -5.80
N LEU A 166 -7.10 -4.15 -5.52
CA LEU A 166 -7.05 -2.70 -5.40
C LEU A 166 -7.70 -2.31 -4.07
N ILE A 167 -6.93 -1.64 -3.21
CA ILE A 167 -7.40 -1.07 -1.94
C ILE A 167 -6.76 0.31 -1.80
N GLY A 168 -7.52 1.29 -1.32
CA GLY A 168 -7.02 2.58 -0.83
C GLY A 168 -7.72 2.89 0.49
N ASP A 169 -7.21 3.88 1.23
CA ASP A 169 -7.91 4.43 2.39
C ASP A 169 -8.24 3.36 3.44
N LEU A 170 -7.29 2.45 3.69
CA LEU A 170 -7.59 1.26 4.47
C LEU A 170 -7.86 1.62 5.94
N GLY A 171 -6.95 2.34 6.59
CA GLY A 171 -7.04 2.59 8.03
C GLY A 171 -7.05 1.30 8.85
N GLN A 172 -7.57 1.37 10.07
CA GLN A 172 -7.54 0.26 11.04
C GLN A 172 -8.85 0.13 11.84
N THR A 173 -9.98 0.34 11.15
CA THR A 173 -11.34 0.15 11.66
C THR A 173 -11.82 -1.30 11.52
N HIS A 174 -12.99 -1.60 12.06
CA HIS A 174 -13.66 -2.87 11.79
C HIS A 174 -13.99 -3.06 10.30
N ASP A 175 -14.33 -1.99 9.58
CA ASP A 175 -14.56 -2.04 8.12
C ASP A 175 -13.26 -2.32 7.37
N SER A 176 -12.13 -1.79 7.86
CA SER A 176 -10.78 -2.05 7.34
C SER A 176 -10.46 -3.54 7.44
N ASN A 177 -10.74 -4.15 8.61
CA ASN A 177 -10.56 -5.58 8.82
C ASN A 177 -11.45 -6.40 7.88
N SER A 178 -12.74 -6.05 7.77
CA SER A 178 -13.66 -6.71 6.85
C SER A 178 -13.20 -6.61 5.39
N THR A 179 -12.69 -5.45 4.98
CA THR A 179 -12.19 -5.21 3.62
C THR A 179 -11.00 -6.10 3.30
N LEU A 180 -10.02 -6.16 4.20
CA LEU A 180 -8.85 -7.01 4.03
C LEU A 180 -9.22 -8.50 4.04
N THR A 181 -10.13 -8.92 4.93
CA THR A 181 -10.66 -10.30 4.93
C THR A 181 -11.42 -10.64 3.66
N HIS A 182 -12.24 -9.73 3.12
CA HIS A 182 -12.92 -9.94 1.85
C HIS A 182 -11.93 -10.09 0.68
N TYR A 183 -10.84 -9.32 0.71
CA TYR A 183 -9.77 -9.46 -0.28
C TYR A 183 -9.08 -10.83 -0.18
N GLU A 184 -8.71 -11.26 1.03
CA GLU A 184 -8.07 -12.56 1.29
C GLU A 184 -8.96 -13.75 0.88
N LEU A 185 -10.28 -13.63 1.08
CA LEU A 185 -11.26 -14.67 0.76
C LEU A 185 -11.79 -14.59 -0.68
N ASN A 186 -11.36 -13.61 -1.47
CA ASN A 186 -11.87 -13.42 -2.82
C ASN A 186 -11.48 -14.63 -3.72
N PRO A 187 -12.44 -15.28 -4.40
CA PRO A 187 -12.15 -16.45 -5.24
C PRO A 187 -11.26 -16.14 -6.44
N ALA A 188 -11.13 -14.87 -6.86
CA ALA A 188 -10.19 -14.44 -7.89
C ALA A 188 -8.72 -14.54 -7.43
N LYS A 189 -8.46 -14.66 -6.11
CA LYS A 189 -7.13 -14.84 -5.51
C LYS A 189 -6.13 -13.77 -5.97
N GLY A 190 -6.30 -12.55 -5.46
CA GLY A 190 -5.34 -11.46 -5.71
C GLY A 190 -3.91 -11.89 -5.36
N GLN A 191 -2.98 -11.67 -6.30
CA GLN A 191 -1.58 -12.07 -6.19
C GLN A 191 -0.67 -10.91 -5.76
N THR A 192 -1.17 -9.68 -5.87
CA THR A 192 -0.50 -8.43 -5.50
C THR A 192 -1.56 -7.40 -5.22
N LEU A 193 -1.33 -6.57 -4.21
CA LEU A 193 -2.21 -5.46 -3.90
C LEU A 193 -1.63 -4.17 -4.47
N LEU A 194 -2.40 -3.42 -5.26
CA LEU A 194 -2.12 -2.03 -5.56
C LEU A 194 -2.75 -1.18 -4.44
N PHE A 195 -1.91 -0.57 -3.61
CA PHE A 195 -2.36 0.20 -2.46
C PHE A 195 -2.34 1.70 -2.79
N LEU A 196 -3.52 2.34 -2.75
CA LEU A 196 -3.76 3.65 -3.38
C LEU A 196 -3.63 4.85 -2.42
N GLY A 197 -2.81 4.73 -1.37
CA GLY A 197 -2.58 5.80 -0.38
C GLY A 197 -3.50 5.70 0.84
N ASP A 198 -3.19 6.52 1.84
CA ASP A 198 -3.87 6.63 3.12
C ASP A 198 -3.90 5.29 3.88
N LEU A 199 -2.74 4.94 4.44
CA LEU A 199 -2.46 3.64 5.03
C LEU A 199 -3.09 3.53 6.42
N SER A 200 -2.49 4.20 7.41
CA SER A 200 -2.77 3.93 8.82
C SER A 200 -3.75 4.88 9.49
N TYR A 201 -3.92 6.09 8.92
CA TYR A 201 -4.60 7.23 9.54
C TYR A 201 -4.06 7.56 10.96
N ALA A 202 -2.78 7.29 11.22
CA ALA A 202 -2.14 7.61 12.50
C ALA A 202 -2.15 9.12 12.81
N ASP A 203 -2.19 9.97 11.78
CA ASP A 203 -2.30 11.42 11.89
C ASP A 203 -3.67 11.91 12.43
N ALA A 204 -4.68 11.04 12.47
CA ALA A 204 -5.95 11.34 13.12
C ALA A 204 -5.88 11.30 14.67
N TYR A 205 -4.77 10.83 15.23
CA TYR A 205 -4.58 10.68 16.68
C TYR A 205 -3.85 11.87 17.31
N PRO A 206 -4.00 12.11 18.63
CA PRO A 206 -3.28 13.18 19.32
C PRO A 206 -1.78 13.10 19.07
N PHE A 207 -1.21 14.20 18.58
CA PHE A 207 0.22 14.30 18.19
C PHE A 207 0.66 13.30 17.12
N HIS A 208 -0.30 12.79 16.33
CA HIS A 208 -0.10 11.79 15.29
C HIS A 208 0.57 10.54 15.88
N ASP A 209 -0.09 9.91 16.87
CA ASP A 209 0.44 8.79 17.63
C ASP A 209 0.94 7.67 16.70
N ASN A 210 2.26 7.62 16.52
CA ASN A 210 2.91 6.73 15.58
C ASN A 210 2.88 5.26 16.04
N ALA A 211 2.41 4.96 17.26
CA ALA A 211 2.05 3.60 17.65
C ALA A 211 0.92 3.03 16.76
N ARG A 212 0.10 3.90 16.14
CA ARG A 212 -0.92 3.51 15.17
C ARG A 212 -0.36 3.03 13.84
N TRP A 213 0.86 3.43 13.48
CA TRP A 213 1.58 2.79 12.38
C TRP A 213 2.02 1.37 12.75
N ASP A 214 2.39 1.13 14.01
CA ASP A 214 2.82 -0.19 14.46
C ASP A 214 1.67 -1.19 14.50
N THR A 215 0.51 -0.77 15.03
CA THR A 215 -0.71 -1.61 15.02
C THR A 215 -1.15 -1.90 13.60
N TRP A 216 -1.15 -0.89 12.71
CA TRP A 216 -1.50 -1.09 11.30
C TRP A 216 -0.56 -2.07 10.61
N GLY A 217 0.75 -1.94 10.82
CA GLY A 217 1.75 -2.88 10.31
C GLY A 217 1.52 -4.32 10.78
N ARG A 218 1.19 -4.52 12.07
CA ARG A 218 0.83 -5.86 12.59
C ARG A 218 -0.47 -6.39 12.01
N PHE A 219 -1.47 -5.53 11.81
CA PHE A 219 -2.76 -5.87 11.23
C PHE A 219 -2.66 -6.39 9.79
N ILE A 220 -1.88 -5.72 8.93
CA ILE A 220 -1.74 -6.11 7.52
C ILE A 220 -0.73 -7.24 7.28
N GLU A 221 0.13 -7.55 8.26
CA GLU A 221 1.20 -8.56 8.14
C GLU A 221 0.68 -9.90 7.63
N ARG A 222 -0.52 -10.30 8.06
CA ARG A 222 -1.18 -11.55 7.65
C ARG A 222 -1.38 -11.69 6.14
N ASN A 223 -1.33 -10.59 5.39
CA ASN A 223 -1.40 -10.57 3.93
C ASN A 223 -0.11 -10.04 3.30
N ALA A 224 0.37 -8.89 3.78
CA ALA A 224 1.50 -8.18 3.20
C ALA A 224 2.84 -8.91 3.38
N ALA A 225 2.96 -9.88 4.31
CA ALA A 225 4.14 -10.75 4.41
C ALA A 225 4.16 -11.87 3.34
N TYR A 226 3.03 -12.12 2.66
CA TYR A 226 2.89 -13.25 1.74
C TYR A 226 2.70 -12.85 0.28
N GLN A 227 2.30 -11.62 0.03
CA GLN A 227 2.19 -11.06 -1.31
C GLN A 227 2.61 -9.59 -1.34
N PRO A 228 3.21 -9.12 -2.45
CA PRO A 228 3.64 -7.73 -2.53
C PRO A 228 2.46 -6.76 -2.50
N TRP A 229 2.60 -5.71 -1.69
CA TRP A 229 1.77 -4.50 -1.78
C TRP A 229 2.58 -3.42 -2.49
N ILE A 230 2.00 -2.78 -3.50
CA ILE A 230 2.62 -1.68 -4.26
C ILE A 230 2.12 -0.37 -3.67
N TRP A 231 3.02 0.38 -3.05
CA TRP A 231 2.71 1.50 -2.16
C TRP A 231 2.55 2.82 -2.92
N THR A 232 1.42 3.48 -2.74
CA THR A 232 1.21 4.88 -3.10
C THR A 232 1.12 5.70 -1.82
N ALA A 233 1.65 6.94 -1.84
CA ALA A 233 1.51 7.87 -0.72
C ALA A 233 0.24 8.72 -0.88
N GLY A 234 -0.61 8.74 0.15
CA GLY A 234 -1.77 9.62 0.25
C GLY A 234 -1.49 10.89 1.06
N ASN A 235 -2.52 11.66 1.40
CA ASN A 235 -2.37 12.87 2.21
C ASN A 235 -2.14 12.53 3.68
N HIS A 236 -2.72 11.44 4.18
CA HIS A 236 -2.52 10.98 5.55
C HIS A 236 -1.08 10.52 5.81
N GLU A 237 -0.28 10.31 4.75
CA GLU A 237 1.15 10.06 4.86
C GLU A 237 2.00 11.33 4.90
N ILE A 238 1.48 12.53 4.56
CA ILE A 238 2.27 13.79 4.58
C ILE A 238 2.83 14.02 5.98
N ASP A 239 1.99 13.84 7.00
CA ASP A 239 2.38 13.78 8.41
C ASP A 239 3.25 14.97 8.89
N VAL A 240 2.85 16.20 8.53
CA VAL A 240 3.54 17.46 8.90
C VAL A 240 2.75 18.22 9.97
N VAL A 241 3.38 18.44 11.12
CA VAL A 241 2.84 19.21 12.25
C VAL A 241 3.89 20.18 12.78
N PRO A 242 3.93 21.43 12.27
CA PRO A 242 4.92 22.42 12.69
C PRO A 242 4.90 22.72 14.19
N ALA A 243 3.74 22.67 14.84
CA ALA A 243 3.57 22.94 16.27
C ALA A 243 4.37 21.99 17.18
N ILE A 244 4.66 20.78 16.72
CA ILE A 244 5.47 19.78 17.44
C ILE A 244 6.84 19.53 16.79
N ARG A 245 7.27 20.44 15.89
CA ARG A 245 8.54 20.41 15.15
C ARG A 245 8.69 19.26 14.16
N GLU A 246 7.59 18.66 13.72
CA GLU A 246 7.59 17.65 12.66
C GLU A 246 7.28 18.33 11.33
N VAL A 247 8.32 18.65 10.57
CA VAL A 247 8.24 19.48 9.34
C VAL A 247 8.74 18.77 8.09
N ILE A 248 9.12 17.50 8.20
CA ILE A 248 9.60 16.69 7.08
C ILE A 248 8.42 15.89 6.55
N PRO A 249 7.92 16.18 5.32
CA PRO A 249 6.82 15.43 4.73
C PRO A 249 7.16 13.94 4.58
N PHE A 250 6.17 13.07 4.77
CA PHE A 250 6.28 11.63 4.54
C PHE A 250 7.30 10.91 5.42
N LYS A 251 7.70 11.51 6.54
CA LYS A 251 8.76 10.97 7.39
C LYS A 251 8.42 9.56 7.89
N PRO A 252 7.28 9.28 8.56
CA PRO A 252 6.97 7.90 8.96
C PRO A 252 6.80 6.94 7.78
N TYR A 253 6.10 7.37 6.72
CA TYR A 253 5.88 6.55 5.52
C TYR A 253 7.20 6.10 4.86
N THR A 254 8.11 7.03 4.59
CA THR A 254 9.37 6.75 3.89
C THR A 254 10.37 5.94 4.72
N HIS A 255 10.25 5.94 6.05
CA HIS A 255 11.05 5.06 6.92
C HIS A 255 10.46 3.65 7.04
N ARG A 256 9.15 3.47 6.81
CA ARG A 256 8.46 2.18 7.02
C ARG A 256 8.24 1.39 5.73
N TYR A 257 7.99 2.06 4.60
CA TYR A 257 7.58 1.43 3.34
C TYR A 257 8.53 1.83 2.20
N HIS A 258 9.61 1.08 2.05
CA HIS A 258 10.55 1.26 0.94
C HIS A 258 9.98 0.73 -0.38
N VAL A 259 10.32 1.39 -1.48
CA VAL A 259 9.88 1.07 -2.86
C VAL A 259 11.07 1.04 -3.82
N PRO A 260 10.98 0.35 -4.98
CA PRO A 260 12.10 0.18 -5.91
C PRO A 260 12.28 1.39 -6.84
N TYR A 261 12.21 2.62 -6.32
CA TYR A 261 12.13 3.82 -7.15
C TYR A 261 13.35 4.05 -8.06
N THR A 262 14.54 3.69 -7.60
CA THR A 262 15.77 3.78 -8.41
C THR A 262 15.77 2.78 -9.57
N ALA A 263 15.03 1.67 -9.47
CA ALA A 263 14.95 0.67 -10.54
C ALA A 263 14.25 1.20 -11.80
N SER A 264 13.37 2.19 -11.66
CA SER A 264 12.77 2.93 -12.78
C SER A 264 13.49 4.24 -13.13
N GLY A 265 14.65 4.52 -12.51
CA GLY A 265 15.36 5.79 -12.69
C GLY A 265 14.70 6.99 -12.02
N SER A 266 13.79 6.78 -11.07
CA SER A 266 13.22 7.88 -10.29
C SER A 266 14.23 8.40 -9.26
N THR A 267 14.09 9.66 -8.88
CA THR A 267 14.87 10.33 -7.83
C THR A 267 14.17 10.35 -6.47
N SER A 268 12.95 9.81 -6.37
CA SER A 268 12.12 9.88 -5.16
C SER A 268 11.33 8.60 -4.92
N PRO A 269 11.16 8.18 -3.65
CA PRO A 269 10.30 7.05 -3.30
C PRO A 269 8.80 7.33 -3.49
N LEU A 270 8.41 8.58 -3.78
CA LEU A 270 7.00 8.96 -3.88
C LEU A 270 6.43 8.77 -5.30
N TRP A 271 7.29 8.59 -6.31
CA TRP A 271 6.86 8.28 -7.68
C TRP A 271 7.85 7.32 -8.32
N TYR A 272 7.35 6.24 -8.91
CA TYR A 272 8.19 5.19 -9.46
C TYR A 272 7.39 4.32 -10.42
N SER A 273 8.06 3.38 -11.09
CA SER A 273 7.37 2.38 -11.89
C SER A 273 7.95 0.99 -11.75
N ILE A 274 7.08 0.00 -11.95
CA ILE A 274 7.45 -1.41 -11.99
C ILE A 274 6.73 -2.10 -13.14
N LYS A 275 7.31 -3.19 -13.63
CA LYS A 275 6.64 -4.12 -14.53
C LYS A 275 6.37 -5.40 -13.77
N ARG A 276 5.19 -5.96 -13.99
CA ARG A 276 4.77 -7.23 -13.39
C ARG A 276 3.81 -7.94 -14.32
N ALA A 277 4.16 -9.18 -14.69
CA ALA A 277 3.42 -9.94 -15.70
C ALA A 277 3.23 -9.13 -16.99
N SER A 278 1.99 -8.86 -17.40
CA SER A 278 1.63 -8.07 -18.59
C SER A 278 1.43 -6.58 -18.33
N THR A 279 1.66 -6.10 -17.10
CA THR A 279 1.32 -4.74 -16.68
C THR A 279 2.54 -3.87 -16.41
N TYR A 280 2.56 -2.67 -16.97
CA TYR A 280 3.46 -1.58 -16.59
C TYR A 280 2.71 -0.65 -15.62
N ILE A 281 3.16 -0.58 -14.37
CA ILE A 281 2.52 0.19 -13.30
C ILE A 281 3.33 1.45 -13.06
N ILE A 282 2.67 2.62 -13.16
CA ILE A 282 3.25 3.92 -12.81
C ILE A 282 2.57 4.40 -11.53
N VAL A 283 3.36 4.59 -10.47
CA VAL A 283 2.93 5.19 -9.21
C VAL A 283 3.33 6.65 -9.22
N LEU A 284 2.36 7.54 -9.03
CA LEU A 284 2.55 8.99 -8.98
C LEU A 284 2.26 9.50 -7.56
N SER A 285 2.76 10.70 -7.25
CA SER A 285 2.46 11.38 -5.98
C SER A 285 1.59 12.61 -6.24
N SER A 286 0.34 12.54 -5.76
CA SER A 286 -0.60 13.68 -5.75
C SER A 286 -0.14 14.84 -4.87
N TYR A 287 0.84 14.61 -3.99
CA TYR A 287 1.27 15.54 -2.95
C TYR A 287 2.75 15.96 -3.08
N SER A 288 3.33 15.71 -4.26
CA SER A 288 4.65 16.21 -4.66
C SER A 288 4.51 17.27 -5.75
N ALA A 289 5.59 17.94 -6.12
CA ALA A 289 5.54 18.86 -7.25
C ALA A 289 5.28 18.11 -8.58
N TYR A 290 4.22 18.50 -9.30
CA TYR A 290 3.86 17.96 -10.62
C TYR A 290 3.57 19.08 -11.66
N GLY A 291 3.84 20.34 -11.30
CA GLY A 291 3.70 21.49 -12.20
C GLY A 291 4.91 21.67 -13.11
N ILE A 292 4.69 22.23 -14.30
CA ILE A 292 5.76 22.71 -15.17
C ILE A 292 6.15 24.11 -14.68
N ASN A 293 7.43 24.32 -14.33
CA ASN A 293 7.96 25.67 -14.12
C ASN A 293 7.95 26.40 -15.46
N PHE A 294 6.90 27.19 -15.73
CA PHE A 294 6.99 28.26 -16.72
C PHE A 294 7.71 29.43 -16.05
N THR A 295 9.02 29.56 -16.30
CA THR A 295 9.67 30.87 -16.22
C THR A 295 9.07 31.74 -17.32
N ILE A 296 8.29 32.75 -16.93
CA ILE A 296 7.91 33.89 -17.78
C ILE A 296 9.06 34.89 -17.78
#